data_AF-A0A7C3NY01-F1
#
_entry.id   AF-A0A7C3NY01-F1
#
_cell.length_a   1.000
_cell.length_b   1.000
_cell.length_c   1.000
_cell.angle_alpha   90.00
_cell.angle_beta   90.00
_cell.angle_gamma   90.00
#
_symmetry.space_group_name_H-M   'P 1'
#
loop_
_entity.id
_entity.type
_entity.pdbx_description
1 polymer ?
#
loop_
_entity_poly.entity_id
_entity_poly.type
_entity_poly.pdbx_seq_one_letter_code
_entity_poly.pdbx_strand_id
1 'polypeptide(L)'
;DIESYKGEKVIYARETQEDRYAFVQTIVRSPEGAEYSVDYRLHLIDGEWKVYDVVIENVSLVNNYRSQFARVLNKSSYDGLIRALKEKTVSKK
;
A
#
# COMPACT_ATOMS: atom_id res chain seq x y z
N ASP A 1 7.49 -8.96 1.00
CA ASP A 1 7.73 -9.28 2.41
C ASP A 1 8.82 -8.40 2.96
N ILE A 2 8.91 -8.28 4.29
CA ILE A 2 9.97 -7.54 4.98
C ILE A 2 11.38 -8.14 4.72
N GLU A 3 11.42 -9.32 4.11
CA GLU A 3 12.63 -10.01 3.65
C GLU A 3 13.32 -9.35 2.45
N SER A 4 12.69 -8.40 1.75
CA SER A 4 13.34 -7.68 0.63
C SER A 4 14.16 -6.48 1.09
N TYR A 5 14.34 -6.26 2.39
CA TYR A 5 15.14 -5.16 2.93
C TYR A 5 16.61 -5.32 2.53
N LYS A 6 17.07 -4.49 1.59
CA LYS A 6 18.46 -4.47 1.10
C LYS A 6 19.34 -3.45 1.81
N GLY A 7 18.86 -2.89 2.92
CA GLY A 7 19.49 -1.77 3.61
C GLY A 7 18.96 -0.41 3.16
N GLU A 8 17.72 -0.36 2.65
CA GLU A 8 17.08 0.91 2.32
C GLU A 8 16.93 1.79 3.56
N LYS A 9 17.20 3.09 3.39
CA LYS A 9 17.00 4.07 4.46
C LYS A 9 15.67 4.78 4.27
N VAL A 10 14.85 4.82 5.31
CA VAL A 10 13.62 5.60 5.33
C VAL A 10 13.93 6.98 5.91
N ILE A 11 13.68 8.02 5.14
CA ILE A 11 13.82 9.42 5.53
C ILE A 11 12.42 9.97 5.75
N TYR A 12 12.16 10.43 6.96
CA TYR A 12 10.92 11.14 7.27
C TYR A 12 10.96 12.56 6.68
N ALA A 13 10.01 12.88 5.81
CA ALA A 13 9.98 14.18 5.14
C ALA A 13 9.01 15.16 5.81
N ARG A 14 7.75 14.76 6.00
CA ARG A 14 6.72 15.58 6.66
C ARG A 14 5.54 14.76 7.15
N GLU A 15 4.79 15.31 8.09
CA GLU A 15 3.42 14.88 8.41
C GLU A 15 2.44 16.04 8.36
N THR A 16 1.19 15.70 8.07
CA THR A 16 0.03 16.57 8.25
C THR A 16 -1.07 15.77 8.90
N GLN A 17 -1.71 16.33 9.93
CA GLN A 17 -2.86 15.74 10.60
C GLN A 17 -4.07 16.67 10.44
N GLU A 18 -5.22 16.09 10.11
CA GLU A 18 -6.49 16.78 9.99
C GLU A 18 -7.59 15.91 10.62
N ASP A 19 -8.12 16.34 11.76
CA ASP A 19 -9.10 15.60 12.57
C ASP A 19 -8.64 14.15 12.85
N ARG A 20 -9.35 13.17 12.29
CA ARG A 20 -9.07 11.73 12.42
C ARG A 20 -8.21 11.18 11.29
N TYR A 21 -7.69 12.02 10.40
CA TYR A 21 -6.84 11.62 9.29
C TYR A 21 -5.43 12.16 9.46
N ALA A 22 -4.44 11.38 9.04
CA ALA A 22 -3.07 11.83 8.96
C ALA A 22 -2.41 11.36 7.66
N PHE A 23 -1.44 12.12 7.21
CA PHE A 23 -0.62 11.84 6.06
C PHE A 23 0.84 11.98 6.46
N VAL A 24 1.63 10.92 6.25
CA VAL A 24 3.06 10.89 6.56
C VAL A 24 3.81 10.62 5.27
N GLN A 25 4.65 11.56 4.87
CA GLN A 25 5.50 11.43 3.69
C GLN A 25 6.88 10.93 4.11
N THR A 26 7.32 9.87 3.46
CA THR A 26 8.69 9.35 3.62
C THR A 26 9.36 9.21 2.27
N ILE A 27 10.69 9.28 2.27
CA ILE A 27 11.53 8.98 1.11
C ILE A 27 12.34 7.74 1.45
N VAL A 28 12.23 6.72 0.64
CA VAL A 28 13.04 5.52 0.77
C VAL A 28 14.21 5.63 -0.19
N ARG A 29 15.43 5.55 0.35
CA ARG A 29 16.66 5.59 -0.42
C ARG A 29 17.26 4.18 -0.52
N SER A 30 17.42 3.67 -1.74
CA SER A 30 18.09 2.40 -1.99
C SER A 30 19.60 2.49 -1.73
N PRO A 31 20.29 1.36 -1.47
CA PRO A 31 21.75 1.33 -1.37
C PRO A 31 22.46 1.83 -2.64
N GLU A 32 21.85 1.66 -3.81
CA GLU A 32 22.40 2.17 -5.09
C GLU A 32 22.16 3.67 -5.29
N GLY A 33 21.49 4.34 -4.36
CA GLY A 33 21.24 5.79 -4.37
C GLY A 33 19.92 6.22 -5.04
N ALA A 34 19.10 5.27 -5.49
CA ALA A 34 17.76 5.59 -5.99
C ALA A 34 16.86 6.05 -4.84
N GLU A 35 15.97 7.01 -5.10
CA GLU A 35 15.00 7.51 -4.13
C GLU A 35 13.58 7.33 -4.65
N TYR A 36 12.68 6.95 -3.76
CA TYR A 36 11.25 6.86 -4.06
C TYR A 36 10.40 7.35 -2.89
N SER A 37 9.34 8.09 -3.19
CA SER A 37 8.37 8.58 -2.22
C SER A 37 7.44 7.45 -1.80
N VAL A 38 7.32 7.27 -0.48
CA VAL A 38 6.36 6.36 0.15
C VAL A 38 5.55 7.14 1.15
N ASP A 39 4.30 7.40 0.80
CA ASP A 39 3.40 8.15 1.64
C ASP A 39 2.38 7.22 2.32
N TYR A 40 2.19 7.41 3.61
CA TYR A 40 1.23 6.67 4.41
C TYR A 40 0.02 7.55 4.69
N ARG A 41 -1.17 7.01 4.42
CA ARG A 41 -2.44 7.62 4.83
C ARG A 41 -3.00 6.85 6.01
N LEU A 42 -3.25 7.55 7.10
CA LEU A 42 -3.67 6.98 8.37
C LEU A 42 -5.04 7.50 8.77
N HIS A 43 -5.78 6.66 9.49
CA HIS A 43 -7.06 6.98 10.09
C HIS A 43 -7.03 6.60 11.57
N LEU A 44 -7.51 7.51 12.42
CA LEU A 44 -7.58 7.32 13.86
C LEU A 44 -8.83 6.51 14.20
N ILE A 45 -8.62 5.28 14.68
CA ILE A 45 -9.68 4.34 15.05
C ILE A 45 -9.42 3.89 16.48
N ASP A 46 -10.39 4.12 17.37
CA ASP A 46 -10.32 3.74 18.79
C ASP A 46 -9.06 4.29 19.51
N GLY A 47 -8.62 5.49 19.12
CA GLY A 47 -7.43 6.14 19.68
C GLY A 47 -6.10 5.66 19.06
N GLU A 48 -6.14 4.77 18.07
CA GLU A 48 -4.95 4.25 17.39
C GLU A 48 -4.89 4.69 15.92
N TRP A 49 -3.73 5.16 15.48
CA TRP A 49 -3.47 5.44 14.07
C TRP A 49 -3.28 4.15 13.28
N LYS A 50 -4.13 3.93 12.28
CA LYS A 50 -4.06 2.76 11.40
C LYS A 50 -3.82 3.21 9.97
N VAL A 51 -2.79 2.64 9.34
CA VAL A 51 -2.51 2.87 7.91
C VAL A 51 -3.62 2.20 7.10
N TYR A 52 -4.33 2.97 6.30
CA TYR A 52 -5.38 2.46 5.41
C TYR A 52 -4.99 2.47 3.94
N ASP A 53 -4.00 3.28 3.55
CA ASP A 53 -3.46 3.32 2.19
C ASP A 53 -1.98 3.69 2.21
N VAL A 54 -1.24 3.13 1.26
CA VAL A 54 0.17 3.46 1.00
C VAL A 54 0.27 3.90 -0.44
N VAL A 55 0.88 5.07 -0.65
CA VAL A 55 1.07 5.68 -1.97
C VAL A 55 2.56 5.62 -2.29
N ILE A 56 2.91 4.88 -3.32
CA ILE A 56 4.30 4.75 -3.79
C ILE A 56 4.40 5.47 -5.12
N GLU A 57 5.27 6.47 -5.25
CA GLU A 57 5.43 7.24 -6.50
C GLU A 57 4.08 7.74 -7.06
N ASN A 58 3.23 8.30 -6.19
CA ASN A 58 1.86 8.75 -6.49
C ASN A 58 0.84 7.66 -6.86
N VAL A 59 1.21 6.38 -6.77
CA VAL A 59 0.31 5.24 -7.00
C VAL A 59 -0.21 4.69 -5.68
N SER A 60 -1.50 4.91 -5.40
CA SER A 60 -2.20 4.30 -4.27
C SER A 60 -2.34 2.80 -4.45
N LEU A 61 -1.84 2.03 -3.48
CA LEU A 61 -2.00 0.58 -3.46
C LEU A 61 -3.47 0.20 -3.40
N VAL A 62 -4.28 0.87 -2.58
CA VAL A 62 -5.71 0.57 -2.47
C VAL A 62 -6.41 0.78 -3.82
N ASN A 63 -6.16 1.90 -4.51
CA ASN A 63 -6.77 2.15 -5.82
C ASN A 63 -6.29 1.19 -6.90
N ASN A 64 -5.01 0.79 -6.87
CA ASN A 64 -4.48 -0.23 -7.77
C ASN A 64 -5.21 -1.57 -7.58
N TYR A 65 -5.34 -2.06 -6.34
CA TYR A 65 -6.07 -3.30 -6.05
C TYR A 65 -7.55 -3.20 -6.39
N ARG A 66 -8.21 -2.08 -6.08
CA ARG A 66 -9.62 -1.84 -6.45
C ARG A 66 -9.82 -1.97 -7.95
N SER A 67 -8.91 -1.40 -8.74
CA SER A 67 -8.94 -1.47 -10.21
C SER A 67 -8.71 -2.90 -10.71
N GLN A 68 -7.83 -3.66 -10.06
CA GLN A 68 -7.63 -5.09 -10.35
C GLN A 68 -8.89 -5.91 -10.05
N PHE A 69 -9.55 -5.68 -8.91
CA PHE A 69 -10.78 -6.38 -8.54
C PHE A 69 -11.94 -6.03 -9.45
N ALA A 70 -12.12 -4.77 -9.81
CA ALA A 70 -13.15 -4.34 -10.77
C ALA A 70 -12.97 -5.05 -12.13
N ARG A 71 -11.74 -5.23 -12.61
CA ARG A 71 -11.47 -6.00 -13.84
C ARG A 71 -11.85 -7.47 -13.73
N VAL A 72 -11.65 -8.08 -12.55
CA VAL A 72 -12.03 -9.48 -12.31
C VAL A 72 -13.55 -9.61 -12.23
N LEU A 73 -14.23 -8.73 -11.50
CA LEU A 73 -15.69 -8.73 -11.38
C LEU A 73 -16.41 -8.42 -12.70
N ASN A 74 -15.82 -7.59 -13.56
CA ASN A 74 -16.35 -7.36 -14.91
C ASN A 74 -16.19 -8.58 -15.84
N LYS A 75 -15.27 -9.50 -15.52
CA LYS A 75 -15.00 -10.70 -16.32
C LYS A 75 -15.52 -12.00 -15.68
N SER A 76 -16.01 -11.97 -14.45
CA SER A 76 -16.40 -13.15 -13.68
C SER A 76 -17.41 -12.82 -12.56
N SER A 77 -18.21 -13.79 -12.14
CA SER A 77 -19.07 -13.66 -10.95
C SER A 77 -18.23 -13.53 -9.67
N TYR A 78 -18.87 -13.15 -8.55
CA TYR A 78 -18.22 -13.07 -7.23
C TYR A 78 -17.43 -14.33 -6.86
N ASP A 79 -17.93 -15.52 -7.19
CA ASP A 79 -17.22 -16.79 -6.97
C ASP A 79 -15.93 -16.89 -7.78
N GLY A 80 -15.91 -16.33 -9.00
CA GLY A 80 -14.71 -16.22 -9.83
C GLY A 80 -13.64 -15.32 -9.20
N LEU A 81 -14.04 -14.24 -8.52
CA LEU A 81 -13.13 -13.39 -7.75
C LEU A 81 -12.51 -14.14 -6.56
N ILE A 82 -13.33 -14.86 -5.78
CA ILE A 82 -12.84 -15.64 -4.63
C ILE A 82 -11.87 -16.73 -5.08
N ARG A 83 -12.14 -17.39 -6.21
CA ARG A 83 -11.23 -18.39 -6.80
C ARG A 83 -9.90 -17.76 -7.22
N ALA A 84 -9.93 -16.64 -7.95
CA ALA A 84 -8.71 -15.95 -8.38
C ALA A 84 -7.87 -15.44 -7.19
N LEU A 85 -8.52 -14.98 -6.12
CA LEU A 85 -7.84 -14.60 -4.88
C LEU A 85 -7.13 -15.81 -4.24
N LYS A 86 -7.80 -16.95 -4.13
CA LYS A 86 -7.20 -18.19 -3.59
C LYS A 86 -6.01 -18.66 -4.42
N GLU A 87 -6.13 -18.64 -5.75
CA GLU A 87 -5.03 -19.04 -6.66
C GLU A 87 -3.82 -18.12 -6.52
N LYS A 88 -4.03 -16.80 -6.37
CA LYS A 88 -2.95 -15.82 -6.21
C LYS A 88 -2.25 -15.91 -4.84
N THR A 89 -2.96 -16.33 -3.79
CA THR A 89 -2.36 -16.61 -2.46
C THR A 89 -1.56 -17.91 -2.47
N VAL A 90 -2.00 -18.93 -3.21
CA VAL A 90 -1.27 -20.22 -3.33
C VAL A 90 -0.01 -20.09 -4.19
N SER A 91 -0.01 -19.25 -5.22
CA SER A 91 1.16 -19.00 -6.07
C SER A 91 2.27 -18.16 -5.40
N LYS A 92 2.03 -17.66 -4.18
CA LYS A 92 3.03 -16.94 -3.36
C LYS A 92 3.71 -17.83 -2.31
N LYS A 93 3.54 -19.16 -2.39
CA LYS A 93 4.16 -20.13 -1.49
C LYS A 93 5.39 -20.78 -2.11
#